data_AF-A0A212J2W3-F1
#
_entry.id   AF-A0A212J2W3-F1
#
_cell.length_a   1.000
_cell.length_b   1.000
_cell.length_c   1.000
_cell.angle_alpha   90.00
_cell.angle_beta   90.00
_cell.angle_gamma   90.00
#
_symmetry.space_group_name_H-M   'P 1'
#
loop_
_entity.id
_entity.type
_entity.pdbx_description
1 polymer ?
#
loop_
_entity_poly.entity_id
_entity_poly.type
_entity_poly.pdbx_seq_one_letter_code
_entity_poly.pdbx_strand_id
1 'polypeptide(L)' 'MAKENFPISIRPCIKCGKIAVKIETTRPLGRTQDLYRVVCECGNGPTRWSVSEGAAIRLWNSHDAR' A
#
# COMPACT_ATOMS: atom_id res chain seq x y z
N MET A 1 6.67 17.10 -15.94
CA MET A 1 5.73 16.23 -15.23
C MET A 1 6.08 16.32 -13.75
N ALA A 2 5.22 16.95 -12.95
CA ALA A 2 5.52 17.21 -11.54
C ALA A 2 5.68 15.88 -10.80
N LYS A 3 6.92 15.57 -10.44
CA LYS A 3 7.26 14.47 -9.54
C LYS A 3 6.84 14.96 -8.17
N GLU A 4 5.55 14.86 -7.85
CA GLU A 4 4.99 15.22 -6.54
C GLU A 4 5.65 14.34 -5.49
N ASN A 5 6.75 14.85 -4.96
CA ASN A 5 7.58 14.28 -3.90
C ASN A 5 6.98 14.64 -2.54
N PHE A 6 5.66 14.49 -2.38
CA PHE A 6 5.09 14.44 -1.05
C PHE A 6 5.49 13.09 -0.45
N PRO A 7 6.14 13.04 0.72
CA PRO A 7 6.30 11.78 1.41
C PRO A 7 4.88 11.30 1.74
N ILE A 8 4.40 10.31 0.98
CA ILE A 8 3.10 9.71 1.24
C ILE A 8 3.28 8.89 2.51
N SER A 9 3.07 9.52 3.66
CA SER A 9 3.18 8.87 4.96
C SER A 9 2.10 7.79 5.08
N ILE A 10 2.50 6.59 5.50
CA ILE A 10 1.56 5.49 5.70
C ILE A 10 0.76 5.74 6.99
N ARG A 11 -0.56 5.81 6.88
CA ARG A 11 -1.45 5.97 8.04
C ARG A 11 -1.44 4.70 8.90
N PRO A 12 -1.64 4.82 10.23
CA PRO A 12 -1.80 3.66 11.09
C PRO A 12 -2.97 2.77 10.64
N CYS A 13 -2.88 1.47 10.88
CA CYS A 13 -3.96 0.55 10.58
C CYS A 13 -5.21 0.87 11.39
N ILE A 14 -6.38 0.93 10.74
CA ILE A 14 -7.64 1.24 11.42
C ILE A 14 -8.08 0.16 12.41
N LYS A 15 -7.68 -1.11 12.19
CA LYS A 15 -8.06 -2.23 13.06
C LYS A 15 -7.25 -2.32 14.35
N CYS A 16 -5.93 -2.14 14.27
CA CYS A 16 -5.03 -2.36 15.42
C CYS A 16 -4.29 -1.10 15.88
N GLY A 17 -4.42 0.03 15.16
CA GLY A 17 -3.77 1.29 15.48
C GLY A 17 -2.26 1.33 15.26
N LYS A 18 -1.64 0.23 14.81
CA LYS A 18 -0.19 0.15 14.60
C LYS A 18 0.19 0.72 13.23
N ILE A 19 1.37 1.34 13.18
CA ILE A 19 2.04 1.78 11.94
C ILE A 19 2.85 0.63 11.32
N ALA A 20 2.92 -0.53 11.98
CA ALA A 20 3.57 -1.74 11.49
C ALA A 20 2.80 -2.31 10.28
N VAL A 21 3.17 -1.79 9.11
CA VAL A 21 2.66 -2.15 7.80
C VAL A 21 3.81 -2.62 6.92
N LYS A 22 3.59 -3.72 6.22
CA LYS A 22 4.51 -4.33 5.27
C LYS A 22 4.03 -4.03 3.86
N ILE A 23 4.96 -3.76 2.95
CA ILE A 23 4.67 -3.73 1.51
C ILE A 23 4.90 -5.14 0.97
N GLU A 24 3.83 -5.77 0.52
CA GLU A 24 3.88 -7.01 -0.26
C GLU A 24 4.09 -6.68 -1.72
N THR A 25 4.97 -7.45 -2.36
CA THR A 25 5.26 -7.34 -3.78
C THR A 25 4.99 -8.67 -4.46
N THR A 26 4.31 -8.65 -5.60
CA THR A 26 4.11 -9.84 -6.44
C THR A 26 4.30 -9.51 -7.90
N ARG A 27 4.79 -10.49 -8.68
CA ARG A 27 4.89 -10.40 -10.14
C ARG A 27 4.20 -11.62 -10.76
N PRO A 28 2.92 -11.50 -11.14
CA PRO A 28 2.22 -12.59 -11.82
C PRO A 28 2.91 -12.96 -13.13
N LEU A 29 2.88 -14.24 -13.48
CA LEU A 29 3.40 -14.75 -14.76
C LEU A 29 2.78 -13.99 -15.93
N GLY A 30 3.63 -13.53 -16.86
CA GLY A 30 3.22 -12.74 -18.02
C GLY A 30 3.12 -11.23 -17.78
N ARG A 31 3.38 -10.74 -16.55
CA ARG A 31 3.44 -9.31 -16.26
C ARG A 31 4.88 -8.81 -16.26
N THR A 32 5.11 -7.66 -16.89
CA THR A 32 6.42 -7.00 -16.96
C THR A 32 6.75 -6.13 -15.74
N GLN A 33 5.73 -5.73 -14.97
CA GLN A 33 5.87 -4.82 -13.84
C GLN A 33 5.44 -5.49 -12.53
N ASP A 34 6.10 -5.10 -11.44
CA ASP A 34 5.75 -5.52 -10.09
C ASP A 34 4.45 -4.88 -9.62
N LEU A 35 3.73 -5.62 -8.78
CA LEU A 35 2.54 -5.17 -8.09
C LEU A 35 2.84 -5.04 -6.61
N TYR A 36 2.29 -4.00 -6.00
CA TYR A 36 2.52 -3.60 -4.63
C TYR A 36 1.21 -3.53 -3.87
N ARG A 37 1.22 -3.97 -2.62
CA ARG A 37 0.11 -3.84 -1.69
C ARG A 37 0.66 -3.57 -0.30
N VAL A 38 0.04 -2.68 0.45
CA VAL A 38 0.35 -2.49 1.87
C VAL A 38 -0.56 -3.38 2.69
N VAL A 39 -0.01 -4.11 3.66
CA VAL A 39 -0.74 -4.95 4.61
C VAL A 39 -0.22 -4.69 6.02
N CYS A 40 -1.09 -4.75 7.02
CA CYS A 40 -0.67 -4.73 8.42
C CYS A 40 -0.38 -6.15 8.91
N GLU A 41 0.52 -6.27 9.87
CA GLU A 41 0.84 -7.55 10.55
C GLU A 41 -0.38 -8.21 11.21
N CYS A 42 -1.43 -7.44 11.53
CA CYS A 42 -2.69 -8.00 12.03
C CYS A 42 -3.55 -8.69 10.95
N GLY A 43 -3.08 -8.74 9.70
CA GLY A 43 -3.79 -9.31 8.56
C GLY A 43 -4.76 -8.35 7.87
N ASN A 44 -4.82 -7.07 8.28
CA ASN A 44 -5.65 -6.06 7.61
C ASN A 44 -4.94 -5.48 6.39
N GLY A 45 -5.68 -5.26 5.31
CA GLY A 45 -5.20 -4.48 4.17
C GLY A 45 -6.13 -4.58 2.96
N PRO A 46 -5.96 -3.68 1.98
CA PRO A 46 -6.77 -3.66 0.76
C PRO A 46 -6.62 -4.98 -0.01
N THR A 47 -7.70 -5.50 -0.55
CA THR A 47 -7.65 -6.69 -1.43
C THR A 47 -7.00 -6.42 -2.78
N ARG A 48 -6.95 -5.16 -3.20
CA ARG A 48 -6.42 -4.71 -4.49
C ARG A 48 -4.90 -4.50 -4.45
N TRP A 49 -4.27 -4.72 -5.60
CA TRP A 49 -2.86 -4.46 -5.85
C TRP A 49 -2.68 -3.18 -6.66
N SER A 50 -1.55 -2.51 -6.46
CA SER A 50 -1.18 -1.27 -7.15
C SER A 50 0.06 -1.46 -8.01
N VAL A 51 0.18 -0.70 -9.09
CA VAL A 51 1.31 -0.76 -10.03
C VAL A 51 2.56 -0.01 -9.56
N SER A 52 2.50 0.64 -8.39
CA SER A 52 3.64 1.30 -7.75
C SER A 52 3.44 1.36 -6.24
N GLU A 53 4.55 1.47 -5.49
CA GLU A 53 4.52 1.62 -4.03
C GLU A 53 3.71 2.83 -3.58
N GLY A 54 3.92 3.99 -4.22
CA GLY A 54 3.16 5.21 -3.88
C GLY A 54 1.65 5.09 -4.14
N ALA A 55 1.24 4.32 -5.15
CA ALA A 55 -0.17 4.00 -5.36
C ALA A 55 -0.69 3.02 -4.31
N ALA A 56 0.12 2.04 -3.88
CA ALA A 56 -0.23 1.12 -2.79
C ALA A 56 -0.44 1.85 -1.46
N ILE A 57 0.43 2.83 -1.15
CA ILE A 57 0.29 3.65 0.06
C ILE A 57 -0.95 4.54 -0.01
N ARG A 58 -1.22 5.17 -1.16
CA ARG A 58 -2.48 5.93 -1.33
C ARG A 58 -3.70 5.04 -1.17
N LEU A 59 -3.69 3.86 -1.77
CA LEU A 59 -4.76 2.88 -1.65
C LEU A 59 -4.97 2.46 -0.19
N TRP A 60 -3.90 2.20 0.55
CA TRP A 60 -3.96 1.95 1.99
C TRP A 60 -4.56 3.12 2.75
N ASN A 61 -4.02 4.33 2.55
CA ASN A 61 -4.50 5.53 3.21
C ASN A 61 -5.96 5.86 2.90
N SER A 62 -6.49 5.44 1.73
CA SER A 62 -7.90 5.55 1.36
C SER A 62 -8.77 4.40 1.85
N HIS A 63 -8.24 3.18 1.94
CA HIS A 63 -8.94 2.01 2.48
C HIS A 63 -9.13 2.12 4.00
N ASP A 64 -8.08 2.56 4.68
CA ASP A 64 -8.00 2.73 6.12
C ASP A 64 -8.11 4.22 6.53
N ALA A 65 -8.68 5.07 5.68
CA ALA A 65 -8.96 6.47 5.99
C ALA A 65 -9.91 6.56 7.18
N ARG A 66 -9.36 6.71 8.39
CA ARG A 66 -10.06 7.32 9.52
C ARG A 66 -9.85 8.83 9.51
#